data_AF-A0A1X0XPJ7-F1
#
_entry.id   AF-A0A1X0XPJ7-F1
#
_cell.length_a   1.000
_cell.length_b   1.000
_cell.length_c   1.000
_cell.angle_alpha   90.00
_cell.angle_beta   90.00
_cell.angle_gamma   90.00
#
_symmetry.space_group_name_H-M   'P 1'
#
loop_
_entity.id
_entity.type
_entity.pdbx_description
1 polymer ?
#
loop_
_entity_poly.entity_id
_entity_poly.type
_entity_poly.pdbx_seq_one_letter_code
_entity_poly.pdbx_strand_id
1 'polypeptide(L)'
;MRDESAAEPMATLLNSARARQLDAAARNRLHRAAREAALLYPDNPDLQQCAVDAAIDYLNDNADLDADGAEWHRIRDQEKRLGARVRQLAVMAVADKAVSERRAASAIFIDRMALRRWSGKRPNRRRSGSAKAAR
;
A
#
# COMPACT_ATOMS: atom_id res chain seq x y z
N MET A 1 -26.29 6.27 3.68
CA MET A 1 -25.93 7.12 2.52
C MET A 1 -25.12 6.21 1.62
N ARG A 2 -25.67 5.78 0.47
CA ARG A 2 -25.07 4.74 -0.37
C ARG A 2 -23.98 5.36 -1.24
N ASP A 3 -22.82 4.71 -1.31
CA ASP A 3 -21.70 5.04 -2.19
C ASP A 3 -22.10 4.93 -3.67
N GLU A 4 -22.65 6.00 -4.23
CA GLU A 4 -22.84 6.12 -5.68
C GLU A 4 -21.51 6.40 -6.40
N SER A 5 -20.48 6.85 -5.69
CA SER A 5 -19.17 7.21 -6.26
C SER A 5 -18.30 6.02 -6.67
N ALA A 6 -18.51 4.81 -6.14
CA ALA A 6 -17.76 3.62 -6.52
C ALA A 6 -18.35 2.91 -7.77
N ALA A 7 -19.62 3.15 -8.09
CA ALA A 7 -20.31 2.49 -9.20
C ALA A 7 -20.00 3.13 -10.57
N GLU A 8 -19.83 4.45 -10.61
CA GLU A 8 -19.51 5.21 -11.84
C GLU A 8 -18.15 4.86 -12.48
N PRO A 9 -17.02 4.71 -11.75
CA PRO A 9 -15.74 4.37 -12.36
C PRO A 9 -15.77 2.97 -12.98
N MET A 10 -16.44 2.02 -12.33
CA MET A 10 -16.54 0.64 -12.80
C MET A 10 -17.38 0.52 -14.07
N ALA A 11 -18.52 1.23 -14.15
CA ALA A 11 -19.33 1.27 -15.36
C ALA A 11 -18.59 1.89 -16.55
N THR A 12 -17.73 2.88 -16.29
CA THR A 12 -16.89 3.53 -17.31
C THR A 12 -15.83 2.57 -17.85
N LEU A 13 -15.17 1.80 -16.99
CA LEU A 13 -14.15 0.81 -17.37
C LEU A 13 -14.74 -0.33 -18.21
N LEU A 14 -15.90 -0.84 -17.79
CA LEU A 14 -16.63 -1.88 -18.52
C LEU A 14 -17.10 -1.40 -19.91
N ASN A 15 -17.21 -0.09 -20.10
CA ASN A 15 -17.57 0.53 -21.38
C ASN A 15 -16.37 1.19 -22.09
N SER A 16 -15.14 0.90 -21.66
CA SER A 16 -13.93 1.38 -22.32
C SER A 16 -13.79 0.82 -23.73
N ALA A 17 -13.04 1.51 -24.60
CA ALA A 17 -12.80 1.06 -25.97
C ALA A 17 -12.19 -0.36 -26.02
N ARG A 18 -11.29 -0.67 -25.07
CA ARG A 18 -10.67 -1.99 -24.92
C ARG A 18 -11.68 -3.06 -24.51
N ALA A 19 -12.57 -2.76 -23.57
CA ALA A 19 -13.64 -3.69 -23.16
C ALA A 19 -14.67 -3.93 -24.27
N ARG A 20 -14.91 -2.95 -25.16
CA ARG A 20 -15.83 -3.10 -26.30
C ARG A 20 -15.30 -4.04 -27.38
N GLN A 21 -13.99 -4.24 -27.49
CA GLN A 21 -13.38 -5.18 -28.43
C GLN A 21 -13.62 -6.65 -28.04
N LEU A 22 -13.97 -6.90 -26.77
CA LEU A 22 -14.29 -8.23 -26.27
C LEU A 22 -15.60 -8.76 -26.87
N ASP A 23 -15.62 -10.06 -27.13
CA ASP A 23 -16.84 -10.78 -27.50
C ASP A 23 -17.80 -10.92 -26.31
N ALA A 24 -19.00 -11.47 -26.56
CA ALA A 24 -20.03 -11.61 -25.52
C ALA A 24 -19.60 -12.50 -24.34
N ALA A 25 -18.82 -13.56 -24.58
CA ALA A 25 -18.36 -14.47 -23.54
C ALA A 25 -17.29 -13.81 -22.66
N ALA A 26 -16.33 -13.12 -23.27
CA ALA A 26 -15.30 -12.35 -22.60
C ALA A 26 -15.88 -11.18 -21.81
N ARG A 27 -16.90 -10.47 -22.32
CA ARG A 27 -17.60 -9.42 -21.55
C ARG A 27 -18.26 -9.97 -20.29
N ASN A 28 -18.88 -11.15 -20.36
CA ASN A 28 -19.45 -11.78 -19.17
C ASN A 28 -18.37 -12.14 -18.12
N ARG A 29 -17.21 -12.62 -18.58
CA ARG A 29 -16.05 -12.87 -17.71
C ARG A 29 -15.53 -11.58 -17.09
N LEU A 30 -15.48 -10.49 -17.85
CA LEU A 30 -15.07 -9.18 -17.37
C LEU A 30 -16.03 -8.64 -16.29
N HIS A 31 -17.34 -8.76 -16.48
CA HIS A 31 -18.33 -8.40 -15.47
C HIS A 31 -18.17 -9.18 -14.16
N ARG A 32 -17.81 -10.47 -14.26
CA ARG A 32 -17.50 -11.28 -13.08
C ARG A 32 -16.21 -10.80 -12.40
N ALA A 33 -15.15 -10.56 -13.17
CA ALA A 33 -13.88 -10.05 -12.66
C ALA A 33 -14.06 -8.69 -11.94
N ALA A 34 -14.90 -7.80 -12.47
CA ALA A 34 -15.22 -6.52 -11.82
C ALA A 34 -15.91 -6.70 -10.45
N ARG A 35 -16.81 -7.67 -10.32
CA ARG A 35 -17.43 -8.02 -9.02
C ARG A 35 -16.40 -8.60 -8.05
N GLU A 36 -15.51 -9.47 -8.54
CA GLU A 36 -14.43 -10.04 -7.75
C GLU A 36 -13.43 -8.97 -7.28
N ALA A 37 -13.07 -8.01 -8.14
CA ALA A 37 -12.23 -6.87 -7.79
C ALA A 37 -12.84 -6.01 -6.66
N ALA A 38 -14.15 -5.72 -6.72
CA ALA A 38 -14.85 -5.00 -5.67
C ALA A 38 -14.85 -5.74 -4.32
N LEU A 39 -14.85 -7.08 -4.35
CA LEU A 39 -14.73 -7.89 -3.13
C LEU A 39 -13.31 -7.95 -2.59
N LEU A 40 -12.30 -7.97 -3.47
CA LEU A 40 -10.89 -8.00 -3.09
C LEU A 40 -10.41 -6.66 -2.52
N TYR A 41 -10.95 -5.55 -3.01
CA TYR A 41 -10.49 -4.20 -2.67
C TYR A 41 -11.66 -3.29 -2.28
N PRO A 42 -12.43 -3.61 -1.23
CA PRO A 42 -13.71 -2.94 -0.93
C PRO A 42 -13.59 -1.43 -0.74
N ASP A 43 -12.48 -0.97 -0.16
CA ASP A 43 -12.26 0.44 0.19
C ASP A 43 -11.21 1.13 -0.70
N ASN A 44 -10.80 0.51 -1.81
CA ASN A 44 -9.75 1.05 -2.66
C ASN A 44 -10.14 0.99 -4.15
N PRO A 45 -10.82 2.03 -4.67
CA PRO A 45 -11.29 2.07 -6.06
C PRO A 45 -10.14 2.02 -7.07
N ASP A 46 -8.97 2.57 -6.76
CA ASP A 46 -7.80 2.53 -7.64
C ASP A 46 -7.29 1.08 -7.82
N LEU A 47 -7.29 0.29 -6.74
CA LEU A 47 -6.93 -1.13 -6.80
C LEU A 47 -8.01 -1.97 -7.48
N GLN A 48 -9.30 -1.64 -7.29
CA GLN A 48 -10.39 -2.28 -8.04
C GLN A 48 -10.22 -2.05 -9.55
N GLN A 49 -9.95 -0.79 -9.94
CA GLN A 49 -9.70 -0.42 -11.33
C GLN A 49 -8.48 -1.16 -11.89
N CYS A 50 -7.36 -1.17 -11.17
CA CYS A 50 -6.16 -1.88 -11.59
C CYS A 50 -6.41 -3.38 -11.84
N ALA A 51 -7.18 -4.04 -10.97
CA ALA A 51 -7.54 -5.45 -11.16
C ALA A 51 -8.44 -5.68 -12.39
N VAL A 52 -9.34 -4.74 -12.69
CA VAL A 52 -10.21 -4.82 -13.88
C VAL A 52 -9.41 -4.55 -15.16
N ASP A 53 -8.48 -3.60 -15.14
CA ASP A 53 -7.59 -3.36 -16.28
C ASP A 53 -6.74 -4.59 -16.58
N ALA A 54 -6.18 -5.26 -15.56
CA ALA A 54 -5.47 -6.52 -15.75
C ALA A 54 -6.36 -7.62 -16.33
N ALA A 55 -7.64 -7.69 -15.93
CA ALA A 55 -8.60 -8.63 -16.52
C ALA A 55 -8.90 -8.29 -18.00
N ILE A 56 -8.97 -7.01 -18.37
CA ILE A 56 -9.12 -6.58 -19.76
C ILE A 56 -7.89 -6.97 -20.58
N ASP A 57 -6.68 -6.78 -20.05
CA ASP A 57 -5.44 -7.15 -20.73
C ASP A 57 -5.36 -8.66 -20.94
N TYR A 58 -5.72 -9.44 -19.91
CA TYR A 58 -5.79 -10.89 -20.01
C TYR A 58 -6.81 -11.37 -21.04
N LEU A 59 -8.01 -10.78 -21.08
CA LEU A 59 -9.08 -11.16 -22.01
C LEU A 59 -8.81 -10.72 -23.46
N ASN A 60 -7.86 -9.80 -23.68
CA ASN A 60 -7.40 -9.39 -25.00
C ASN A 60 -6.06 -10.06 -25.40
N ASP A 61 -5.63 -11.11 -24.68
CA ASP A 61 -4.36 -11.82 -24.91
C ASP A 61 -3.11 -10.90 -24.86
N ASN A 62 -3.19 -9.79 -24.12
CA ASN A 62 -2.11 -8.82 -23.94
C ASN A 62 -1.41 -8.94 -22.58
N ALA A 63 -1.83 -9.88 -21.72
CA ALA A 63 -1.22 -10.08 -20.41
C ALA A 63 -0.07 -11.09 -20.47
N ASP A 64 1.02 -10.78 -19.77
CA ASP A 64 2.16 -11.68 -19.53
C ASP A 64 2.39 -11.80 -18.02
N LEU A 65 1.87 -12.90 -17.44
CA LEU A 65 1.93 -13.13 -16.00
C LEU A 65 3.37 -13.30 -15.49
N ASP A 66 4.26 -13.88 -16.30
CA ASP A 66 5.64 -14.11 -15.90
C ASP A 66 6.42 -12.79 -15.88
N ALA A 67 6.21 -11.94 -16.89
CA ALA A 67 6.78 -10.60 -16.93
C ALA A 67 6.28 -9.72 -15.78
N ASP A 68 4.95 -9.67 -15.56
CA ASP A 68 4.34 -8.90 -14.47
C ASP A 68 4.77 -9.41 -13.09
N GLY A 69 4.91 -10.72 -12.93
CA GLY A 69 5.42 -11.35 -11.72
C GLY A 69 6.88 -10.98 -11.42
N ALA A 70 7.74 -11.00 -12.44
CA ALA A 70 9.13 -10.60 -12.32
C ALA A 70 9.27 -9.11 -11.95
N GLU A 71 8.47 -8.25 -12.59
CA GLU A 71 8.44 -6.82 -12.30
C GLU A 71 7.94 -6.54 -10.88
N TRP A 72 6.89 -7.23 -10.43
CA TRP A 72 6.42 -7.15 -9.06
C TRP A 72 7.51 -7.51 -8.05
N HIS A 73 8.24 -8.60 -8.27
CA HIS A 73 9.37 -8.98 -7.42
C HIS A 73 10.47 -7.92 -7.40
N ARG A 74 10.81 -7.36 -8.56
CA ARG A 74 11.81 -6.28 -8.69
C ARG A 74 11.41 -5.04 -7.89
N ILE A 75 10.16 -4.60 -8.01
CA ILE A 75 9.62 -3.45 -7.28
C ILE A 75 9.66 -3.70 -5.77
N ARG A 76 9.25 -4.89 -5.31
CA ARG A 76 9.29 -5.24 -3.88
C ARG A 76 10.71 -5.19 -3.31
N ASP A 77 11.70 -5.62 -4.07
CA ASP A 77 13.10 -5.54 -3.63
C ASP A 77 13.62 -4.11 -3.63
N GLN A 78 13.22 -3.29 -4.61
CA GLN A 78 13.51 -1.86 -4.61
C GLN A 78 12.87 -1.14 -3.42
N GLU A 79 11.62 -1.45 -3.09
CA GLU A 79 10.91 -0.94 -1.92
C GLU A 79 11.66 -1.28 -0.63
N LYS A 80 12.11 -2.53 -0.45
CA LYS A 80 12.94 -2.93 0.72
C LYS A 80 14.21 -2.09 0.84
N ARG A 81 14.93 -1.89 -0.27
CA ARG A 81 16.17 -1.10 -0.31
C ARG A 81 15.91 0.37 0.04
N LEU A 82 14.85 0.96 -0.53
CA LEU A 82 14.43 2.32 -0.22
C LEU A 82 14.01 2.46 1.25
N GLY A 83 13.24 1.51 1.76
CA GLY A 83 12.82 1.48 3.17
C GLY A 83 14.01 1.41 4.13
N ALA A 84 15.02 0.60 3.83
CA ALA A 84 16.25 0.54 4.61
C ALA A 84 17.02 1.88 4.60
N ARG A 85 17.14 2.51 3.43
CA ARG A 85 17.77 3.83 3.27
C ARG A 85 17.05 4.91 4.07
N VAL A 86 15.72 5.01 3.92
CA VAL A 86 14.89 6.00 4.64
C VAL A 86 15.00 5.81 6.15
N ARG A 87 14.96 4.55 6.62
CA ARG A 87 15.15 4.22 8.03
C ARG A 87 16.49 4.73 8.56
N GLN A 88 17.59 4.45 7.86
CA GLN A 88 18.92 4.88 8.29
C GLN A 88 19.04 6.40 8.34
N LEU A 89 18.55 7.09 7.31
CA LEU A 89 18.54 8.55 7.25
C LEU A 89 17.76 9.16 8.41
N ALA A 90 16.58 8.63 8.72
CA ALA A 90 15.75 9.11 9.83
C ALA A 90 16.42 8.94 11.19
N VAL A 91 17.11 7.80 11.42
CA VAL A 91 17.86 7.56 12.66
C VAL A 91 19.01 8.55 12.81
N MET A 92 19.81 8.76 11.77
CA MET A 92 20.92 9.71 11.78
C MET A 92 20.44 11.15 12.00
N ALA A 93 19.44 11.59 11.24
CA ALA A 93 18.91 12.95 11.34
C ALA A 93 18.37 13.30 12.75
N VAL A 94 17.82 12.31 13.46
CA VAL A 94 17.40 12.46 14.86
C VAL A 94 18.61 12.45 15.82
N ALA A 95 19.60 11.57 15.58
CA ALA A 95 20.80 11.48 16.42
C ALA A 95 21.61 12.79 16.36
N ASP A 96 21.75 13.36 15.16
CA ASP A 96 22.45 14.61 14.90
C ASP A 96 21.65 15.85 15.30
N LYS A 97 20.43 15.67 15.83
CA LYS A 97 19.49 16.73 16.20
C LYS A 97 19.10 17.65 15.03
N ALA A 98 19.33 17.22 13.78
CA ALA A 98 18.95 17.97 12.58
C ALA A 98 17.41 18.12 12.48
N VAL A 99 16.66 17.11 12.94
CA VAL A 99 15.19 17.17 13.05
C VAL A 99 14.70 16.52 14.34
N SER A 100 13.50 16.91 14.79
CA SER A 100 12.84 16.24 15.92
C SER A 100 12.28 14.87 15.52
N GLU A 101 12.16 13.95 16.48
CA GLU A 101 11.52 12.63 16.27
C GLU A 101 10.13 12.74 15.66
N ARG A 102 9.34 13.74 16.07
CA ARG A 102 7.99 13.98 15.55
C ARG A 102 8.03 14.37 14.07
N ARG A 103 8.95 15.27 13.70
CA ARG A 103 9.12 15.72 12.31
C ARG A 103 9.61 14.58 11.42
N ALA A 104 10.60 13.82 11.88
CA ALA A 104 11.13 12.66 11.16
C ALA A 104 10.06 11.58 10.93
N ALA A 105 9.29 11.21 11.97
CA ALA A 105 8.23 10.21 11.86
C ALA A 105 7.12 10.63 10.89
N SER A 106 6.71 11.91 10.95
CA SER A 106 5.73 12.47 10.03
C SER A 106 6.21 12.48 8.57
N ALA A 107 7.48 12.81 8.32
CA ALA A 107 8.03 12.90 6.97
C ALA A 107 8.10 11.55 6.25
N ILE A 108 8.14 10.45 7.00
CA ILE A 108 8.24 9.10 6.46
C ILE A 108 6.99 8.26 6.75
N PHE A 109 5.91 8.90 7.20
CA PHE A 109 4.60 8.31 7.43
C PHE A 109 4.60 7.08 8.36
N ILE A 110 5.40 7.14 9.45
CA ILE A 110 5.39 6.11 10.48
C ILE A 110 5.00 6.67 11.84
N ASP A 111 4.59 5.78 12.74
CA ASP A 111 4.43 6.12 14.14
C ASP A 111 5.76 6.48 14.81
N ARG A 112 5.73 7.48 15.71
CA ARG A 112 6.91 7.95 16.44
C ARG A 112 7.55 6.83 17.28
N MET A 113 6.77 5.91 17.83
CA MET A 113 7.30 4.78 18.60
C MET A 113 8.03 3.78 17.71
N ALA A 114 7.60 3.61 16.46
CA ALA A 114 8.36 2.82 15.48
C ALA A 114 9.75 3.43 15.24
N LEU A 115 9.84 4.76 15.06
CA LEU A 115 11.11 5.47 14.92
C LEU A 115 12.00 5.36 16.17
N ARG A 116 11.41 5.45 17.37
CA ARG A 116 12.16 5.27 18.64
C ARG A 116 12.74 3.87 18.78
N ARG A 117 12.02 2.85 18.31
CA ARG A 117 12.55 1.47 18.28
C ARG A 117 13.76 1.35 17.35
N TRP A 118 13.73 1.99 16.18
CA TRP A 118 14.85 1.98 15.23
C TRP A 118 16.11 2.65 15.80
N SER A 119 15.94 3.73 16.55
CA SER A 119 17.04 4.44 17.20
C SER A 119 17.52 3.80 18.52
N GLY A 120 17.02 2.62 18.89
CA GLY A 120 17.40 1.92 20.12
C GLY A 120 16.89 2.59 21.42
N LYS A 121 16.14 3.70 21.33
CA LYS A 121 15.58 4.40 22.49
C LYS A 121 14.38 3.62 23.03
N ARG A 122 14.62 2.79 24.05
CA ARG A 122 13.54 2.08 24.76
C ARG A 122 12.49 3.08 25.29
N PRO A 123 11.20 2.72 25.30
CA PRO A 123 10.21 3.49 26.04
C PRO A 123 10.67 3.57 27.50
N ASN A 124 10.72 4.78 28.05
CA ASN A 124 11.16 5.01 29.41
C ASN A 124 10.13 4.35 30.33
N ARG A 125 10.37 3.09 30.72
CA ARG A 125 9.65 2.42 31.79
C ARG A 125 10.01 3.23 33.02
N ARG A 126 9.13 4.18 33.39
CA ARG A 126 9.27 4.94 34.64
C ARG A 126 9.58 3.92 35.73
N ARG A 127 10.79 4.02 36.29
CA ARG A 127 11.25 3.22 37.41
C ARG A 127 10.42 3.66 38.61
N SER A 128 9.22 3.10 38.78
CA SER A 128 8.43 3.20 40.00
C SER A 128 9.03 2.24 41.02
N GLY A 129 10.25 2.53 41.45
CA GLY A 129 10.85 1.97 42.66
C GLY A 129 10.93 3.09 43.67
N SER A 130 9.78 3.48 44.23
CA SER A 130 9.73 4.39 45.37
C SER A 130 10.54 3.76 46.51
N ALA A 131 11.51 4.51 46.99
CA ALA A 131 12.37 4.19 48.10
C ALA A 131 11.54 3.67 49.30
N LYS A 132 11.86 2.44 49.74
CA LYS A 132 11.46 1.99 51.07
C LYS A 132 12.37 2.73 52.05
N ALA A 133 11.78 3.69 52.77
CA ALA A 133 12.45 4.50 53.76
C ALA A 133 13.17 3.63 54.80
N ALA A 134 14.33 4.13 55.22
CA ALA A 134 15.21 3.55 56.22
C ALA A 134 14.50 3.31 57.56
N ARG A 135 14.96 2.29 58.28
CA ARG A 135 14.74 2.11 59.72
C ARG A 135 15.77 2.92 60.49
#